data_AF-A0A968JWW7-F1
#
_entry.id   AF-A0A968JWW7-F1
#
_cell.length_a   1.000
_cell.length_b   1.000
_cell.length_c   1.000
_cell.angle_alpha   90.00
_cell.angle_beta   90.00
_cell.angle_gamma   90.00
#
_symmetry.space_group_name_H-M   'P 1'
#
loop_
_entity.id
_entity.type
_entity.pdbx_description
1 polymer ?
#
loop_
_entity_poly.entity_id
_entity_poly.type
_entity_poly.pdbx_seq_one_letter_code
_entity_poly.pdbx_strand_id
1 'polypeptide(L)'
;MKKLPFSILVNNELYTLSSRIYAVLFKNLPNDAHVKDLIVELKKWFENLAAALGKALGSDYTDMLFIYDRLRDRAFVSFRDYIGSETNSDVTERENAALSLEDIIHNVGFSIQNLGYVAETSKLNALFREMNKPESISALNIIEAAGRYERLKNAQDLFEKTYNEKN
;
A
#
# COMPACT_ATOMS: atom_id res chain seq x y z
N MET A 1 18.04 18.50 -11.18
CA MET A 1 16.85 17.67 -10.88
C MET A 1 16.27 17.15 -12.18
N LYS A 2 15.97 15.85 -12.28
CA LYS A 2 15.21 15.32 -13.43
C LYS A 2 13.81 15.94 -13.40
N LYS A 3 13.33 16.47 -14.53
CA LYS A 3 11.97 17.03 -14.63
C LYS A 3 10.97 15.90 -14.38
N LEU A 4 10.15 16.03 -13.33
CA LEU A 4 9.04 15.12 -13.12
C LEU A 4 8.00 15.42 -14.21
N PRO A 5 7.61 14.45 -15.06
CA PRO A 5 6.62 14.67 -16.10
C PRO A 5 5.22 14.66 -15.48
N PHE A 6 4.83 15.77 -14.86
CA PHE A 6 3.51 15.94 -14.21
C PHE A 6 2.33 15.70 -15.17
N SER A 7 2.56 15.79 -16.48
CA SER A 7 1.58 15.50 -17.53
C SER A 7 1.16 14.03 -17.61
N ILE A 8 1.87 13.12 -16.95
CA ILE A 8 1.56 11.68 -16.94
C ILE A 8 0.65 11.32 -15.76
N LEU A 9 0.58 12.18 -14.73
CA LEU A 9 -0.20 11.91 -13.53
C LEU A 9 -1.69 12.10 -13.83
N VAL A 10 -2.50 11.07 -13.60
CA VAL A 10 -3.96 11.23 -13.60
C VAL A 10 -4.39 12.06 -12.38
N ASN A 11 -5.55 12.73 -12.47
CA ASN A 11 -6.05 13.66 -11.45
C ASN A 11 -5.99 13.12 -10.01
N ASN A 12 -6.22 11.82 -9.82
CA ASN A 12 -6.11 11.16 -8.52
C ASN A 12 -4.66 11.01 -8.04
N GLU A 13 -3.72 10.69 -8.92
CA GLU A 13 -2.30 10.59 -8.59
C GLU A 13 -1.70 11.97 -8.30
N LEU A 14 -2.11 12.99 -9.05
CA LEU A 14 -1.72 14.38 -8.79
C LEU A 14 -2.24 14.85 -7.42
N TYR A 15 -3.48 14.50 -7.07
CA TYR A 15 -4.05 14.77 -5.75
C TYR A 15 -3.26 14.08 -4.63
N THR A 16 -2.96 12.79 -4.79
CA THR A 16 -2.20 12.01 -3.80
C THR A 16 -0.76 12.50 -3.65
N LEU A 17 -0.10 12.89 -4.75
CA LEU A 17 1.23 13.46 -4.69
C LEU A 17 1.22 14.82 -3.97
N SER A 18 0.25 15.67 -4.30
CA SER A 18 0.11 17.00 -3.70
C SER A 18 -0.20 16.92 -2.20
N SER A 19 -1.07 15.97 -1.78
CA SER A 19 -1.39 15.76 -0.37
C SER A 19 -0.17 15.27 0.43
N ARG A 20 0.64 14.37 -0.15
CA ARG A 20 1.89 13.88 0.46
C ARG A 20 2.91 15.01 0.64
N ILE A 21 3.09 15.85 -0.37
CA ILE A 21 4.00 17.01 -0.30
C ILE A 21 3.53 17.98 0.78
N TYR A 22 2.23 18.32 0.80
CA TYR A 22 1.66 19.19 1.81
C TYR A 22 1.84 18.63 3.23
N ALA A 23 1.52 17.35 3.45
CA ALA A 23 1.63 16.71 4.76
C ALA A 23 3.08 16.69 5.29
N VAL A 24 4.06 16.44 4.43
CA VAL A 24 5.48 16.46 4.80
C VAL A 24 5.94 17.87 5.16
N LEU A 25 5.55 18.88 4.38
CA LEU A 25 5.91 20.28 4.65
C LEU A 25 5.28 20.77 5.95
N PHE A 26 3.98 20.51 6.14
CA PHE A 26 3.25 20.96 7.33
C PHE A 26 3.77 20.28 8.61
N LYS A 27 4.13 19.00 8.54
CA LYS A 27 4.64 18.25 9.70
C LYS A 27 6.03 18.70 10.14
N ASN A 28 6.92 18.98 9.18
CA ASN A 28 8.34 19.19 9.49
C ASN A 28 8.74 20.67 9.57
N LEU A 29 8.01 21.57 8.90
CA LEU A 29 8.36 22.99 8.77
C LEU A 29 7.21 23.95 9.09
N PRO A 30 6.37 23.72 10.13
CA PRO A 30 5.17 24.53 10.35
C PRO A 30 5.45 26.01 10.69
N ASN A 31 6.64 26.31 11.23
CA ASN A 31 7.00 27.65 11.73
C ASN A 31 8.25 28.24 11.04
N ASP A 32 8.73 27.63 9.95
CA ASP A 32 9.87 28.16 9.23
C ASP A 32 9.44 29.43 8.45
N ALA A 33 10.08 30.55 8.77
CA ALA A 33 9.73 31.86 8.22
C ALA A 33 9.89 31.95 6.69
N HIS A 34 10.70 31.08 6.08
CA HIS A 34 10.95 31.08 4.64
C HIS A 34 9.91 30.26 3.87
N VAL A 35 9.20 29.35 4.53
CA VAL A 35 8.29 28.38 3.89
C VAL A 35 6.86 28.50 4.36
N LYS A 36 6.60 29.25 5.44
CA LYS A 36 5.26 29.46 6.01
C LYS A 36 4.26 30.00 4.99
N ASP A 37 4.63 31.04 4.25
CA ASP A 37 3.75 31.64 3.23
C ASP A 37 3.53 30.68 2.06
N LEU A 38 4.56 29.90 1.70
CA LEU A 38 4.44 28.84 0.70
C LEU A 38 3.48 27.75 1.17
N ILE A 39 3.51 27.33 2.44
CA ILE A 39 2.60 26.32 2.99
C ILE A 39 1.15 26.82 2.96
N VAL A 40 0.91 28.10 3.27
CA VAL A 40 -0.43 28.72 3.20
C VAL A 40 -0.96 28.73 1.78
N GLU A 41 -0.15 29.16 0.80
CA GLU A 41 -0.52 29.12 -0.60
C GLU A 41 -0.75 27.68 -1.08
N LEU A 42 0.15 26.75 -0.75
CA LEU A 42 0.04 25.35 -1.15
C LEU A 42 -1.23 24.69 -0.59
N LYS A 43 -1.62 25.04 0.64
CA LYS A 43 -2.91 24.65 1.23
C LYS A 43 -4.07 25.13 0.37
N LYS A 44 -4.10 26.41 -0.01
CA LYS A 44 -5.16 26.98 -0.85
C LYS A 44 -5.26 26.30 -2.22
N TRP A 45 -4.13 26.03 -2.87
CA TRP A 45 -4.11 25.31 -4.16
C TRP A 45 -4.56 23.85 -4.01
N PHE A 46 -4.15 23.19 -2.93
CA PHE A 46 -4.63 21.85 -2.60
C PHE A 46 -6.14 21.84 -2.32
N GLU A 47 -6.65 22.86 -1.62
CA GLU A 47 -8.07 23.00 -1.33
C GLU A 47 -8.90 23.17 -2.61
N ASN A 48 -8.43 24.02 -3.52
CA ASN A 48 -9.04 24.21 -4.83
C ASN A 48 -9.01 22.94 -5.68
N LEU A 49 -7.89 22.21 -5.67
CA LEU A 49 -7.77 20.93 -6.39
C LEU A 49 -8.74 19.89 -5.84
N ALA A 50 -8.86 19.80 -4.51
CA ALA A 50 -9.79 18.87 -3.89
C ALA A 50 -11.24 19.23 -4.23
N ALA A 51 -11.62 20.50 -4.12
CA ALA A 51 -12.94 21.00 -4.49
C ALA A 51 -13.27 20.74 -5.96
N ALA A 52 -12.33 21.00 -6.88
CA ALA A 52 -12.49 20.74 -8.31
C ALA A 52 -12.64 19.25 -8.64
N LEU A 53 -12.07 18.36 -7.82
CA LEU A 53 -12.21 16.91 -7.95
C LEU A 53 -13.42 16.35 -7.19
N GLY A 54 -14.28 17.19 -6.60
CA GLY A 54 -15.39 16.75 -5.76
C GLY A 54 -14.92 16.02 -4.49
N LYS A 55 -13.65 16.16 -4.12
CA LYS A 55 -13.06 15.59 -2.91
C LYS A 55 -13.20 16.62 -1.79
N ALA A 56 -14.07 16.35 -0.82
CA ALA A 56 -14.06 17.12 0.43
C ALA A 56 -12.69 16.97 1.09
N LEU A 57 -12.00 18.09 1.35
CA LEU A 57 -10.74 18.08 2.09
C LEU A 57 -11.00 17.57 3.49
N GLY A 58 -10.35 16.46 3.84
CA GLY A 58 -10.43 15.92 5.19
C GLY A 58 -11.81 15.39 5.54
N SER A 59 -12.45 14.62 4.65
CA SER A 59 -13.36 13.61 5.20
C SER A 59 -12.49 12.62 5.98
N ASP A 60 -12.87 12.28 7.22
CA ASP A 60 -12.26 11.21 8.02
C ASP A 60 -11.97 9.95 7.16
N TYR A 61 -12.81 9.76 6.14
CA TYR A 61 -12.68 8.75 5.11
C TYR A 61 -11.37 8.77 4.32
N THR A 62 -10.85 9.93 3.91
CA THR A 62 -9.58 10.00 3.15
C THR A 62 -8.38 9.67 4.05
N ASP A 63 -8.44 10.05 5.33
CA ASP A 63 -7.43 9.69 6.32
C ASP A 63 -7.52 8.21 6.69
N MET A 64 -8.73 7.66 6.82
CA MET A 64 -8.98 6.23 7.06
C MET A 64 -8.52 5.37 5.89
N LEU A 65 -8.82 5.77 4.65
CA LEU A 65 -8.33 5.08 3.46
C LEU A 65 -6.80 5.06 3.42
N PHE A 66 -6.15 6.17 3.77
CA PHE A 66 -4.69 6.22 3.85
C PHE A 66 -4.11 5.34 4.98
N ILE A 67 -4.78 5.27 6.13
CA ILE A 67 -4.38 4.39 7.24
C ILE A 67 -4.47 2.92 6.81
N TYR A 68 -5.56 2.53 6.16
CA TYR A 68 -5.77 1.15 5.72
C TYR A 68 -4.87 0.74 4.54
N ASP A 69 -4.59 1.67 3.63
CA ASP A 69 -3.58 1.52 2.59
C ASP A 69 -2.21 1.20 3.19
N ARG A 70 -1.76 2.03 4.14
CA ARG A 70 -0.49 1.82 4.83
C ARG A 70 -0.47 0.52 5.66
N LEU A 71 -1.61 0.12 6.23
CA LEU A 71 -1.72 -1.15 6.96
C LEU A 71 -1.55 -2.33 6.00
N ARG A 72 -2.20 -2.28 4.83
CA ARG A 72 -2.08 -3.26 3.75
C ARG A 72 -0.64 -3.38 3.26
N ASP A 73 0.01 -2.27 2.93
CA ASP A 73 1.40 -2.24 2.45
C ASP A 73 2.34 -2.95 3.44
N ARG A 74 2.18 -2.62 4.73
CA ARG A 74 2.97 -3.21 5.81
C ARG A 74 2.70 -4.69 6.00
N ALA A 75 1.43 -5.10 5.91
CA ALA A 75 1.06 -6.51 6.01
C ALA A 75 1.67 -7.30 4.85
N PHE A 76 1.66 -6.76 3.63
CA PHE A 76 2.26 -7.40 2.47
C PHE A 76 3.77 -7.54 2.62
N VAL A 77 4.46 -6.45 2.97
CA VAL A 77 5.91 -6.46 3.21
C VAL A 77 6.27 -7.44 4.32
N SER A 78 5.56 -7.42 5.44
CA SER A 78 5.82 -8.35 6.54
C SER A 78 5.57 -9.81 6.18
N PHE A 79 4.59 -10.10 5.32
CA PHE A 79 4.29 -11.45 4.87
C PHE A 79 5.38 -11.96 3.90
N ARG A 80 5.73 -11.13 2.90
CA ARG A 80 6.80 -11.41 1.95
C ARG A 80 8.14 -11.62 2.62
N ASP A 81 8.56 -10.69 3.47
CA ASP A 81 9.88 -10.74 4.12
C ASP A 81 9.98 -11.94 5.05
N TYR A 82 8.87 -12.33 5.68
CA TYR A 82 8.84 -13.54 6.48
C TYR A 82 9.06 -14.80 5.64
N ILE A 83 8.33 -14.95 4.52
CA ILE A 83 8.53 -16.08 3.60
C ILE A 83 9.97 -16.11 3.09
N GLY A 84 10.50 -14.96 2.63
CA GLY A 84 11.88 -14.86 2.17
C GLY A 84 12.93 -15.15 3.25
N SER A 85 12.59 -15.00 4.54
CA SER A 85 13.50 -15.44 5.61
C SER A 85 13.52 -16.97 5.79
N GLU A 86 12.38 -17.63 5.56
CA GLU A 86 12.23 -19.09 5.72
C GLU A 86 12.85 -19.88 4.56
N THR A 87 13.15 -19.24 3.43
CA THR A 87 13.91 -19.86 2.32
C THR A 87 15.36 -20.15 2.69
N ASN A 88 15.83 -19.68 3.84
CA ASN A 88 17.15 -19.96 4.38
C ASN A 88 17.07 -20.81 5.67
N SER A 89 15.95 -21.50 5.91
CA SER A 89 15.78 -22.38 7.06
C SER A 89 16.75 -23.55 7.02
N ASP A 90 17.24 -23.96 8.19
CA ASP A 90 18.04 -25.18 8.37
C ASP A 90 17.18 -26.47 8.32
N VAL A 91 15.86 -26.32 8.31
CA VAL A 91 14.90 -27.42 8.18
C VAL A 91 14.42 -27.52 6.73
N THR A 92 14.85 -28.57 6.02
CA THR A 92 14.57 -28.78 4.58
C THR A 92 13.08 -28.70 4.22
N GLU A 93 12.19 -29.17 5.10
CA GLU A 93 10.74 -29.09 4.86
C GLU A 93 10.24 -27.64 4.86
N ARG A 94 10.74 -26.80 5.78
CA ARG A 94 10.40 -25.37 5.85
C ARG A 94 10.98 -24.60 4.67
N GLU A 95 12.24 -24.87 4.32
CA GLU A 95 12.90 -24.26 3.16
C GLU A 95 12.11 -24.52 1.87
N ASN A 96 11.76 -25.79 1.59
CA ASN A 96 11.00 -26.15 0.39
C ASN A 96 9.60 -25.51 0.36
N ALA A 97 8.91 -25.50 1.51
CA ALA A 97 7.63 -24.83 1.64
C ALA A 97 7.77 -23.32 1.37
N ALA A 98 8.77 -22.67 1.94
CA ALA A 98 9.03 -21.25 1.75
C ALA A 98 9.36 -20.90 0.29
N LEU A 99 10.23 -21.69 -0.38
CA LEU A 99 10.57 -21.50 -1.80
C LEU A 99 9.33 -21.57 -2.69
N SER A 100 8.45 -22.54 -2.45
CA SER A 100 7.20 -22.66 -3.22
C SER A 100 6.27 -21.44 -3.05
N LEU A 101 6.25 -20.84 -1.86
CA LEU A 101 5.45 -19.64 -1.57
C LEU A 101 6.12 -18.37 -2.11
N GLU A 102 7.45 -18.31 -2.08
CA GLU A 102 8.24 -17.19 -2.62
C GLU A 102 8.05 -17.08 -4.14
N ASP A 103 8.00 -18.20 -4.85
CA ASP A 103 7.70 -18.24 -6.30
C ASP A 103 6.33 -17.62 -6.60
N ILE A 104 5.31 -17.90 -5.79
CA ILE A 104 3.99 -17.28 -5.93
C ILE A 104 4.09 -15.75 -5.74
N ILE A 105 4.86 -15.29 -4.75
CA ILE A 105 5.07 -13.85 -4.51
C ILE A 105 5.84 -13.21 -5.68
N HIS A 106 6.85 -13.88 -6.23
CA HIS A 106 7.58 -13.41 -7.41
C HIS A 106 6.66 -13.23 -8.61
N ASN A 107 5.75 -14.16 -8.85
CA ASN A 107 4.80 -14.11 -9.97
C ASN A 107 3.84 -12.92 -9.89
N VAL A 108 3.41 -12.51 -8.69
CA VAL A 108 2.59 -11.31 -8.53
C VAL A 108 3.42 -10.02 -8.56
N GLY A 109 4.63 -10.07 -7.98
CA GLY A 109 5.62 -8.99 -7.95
C GLY A 109 6.06 -8.65 -6.52
N PHE A 110 7.37 -8.47 -6.32
CA PHE A 110 7.96 -8.19 -5.00
C PHE A 110 7.71 -6.79 -4.44
N SER A 111 7.19 -5.87 -5.26
CA SER A 111 7.04 -4.45 -4.93
C SER A 111 5.62 -3.93 -5.21
N ILE A 112 4.61 -4.80 -5.09
CA ILE A 112 3.22 -4.43 -5.42
C ILE A 112 2.65 -3.34 -4.52
N GLN A 113 3.17 -3.18 -3.29
CA GLN A 113 2.79 -2.11 -2.36
C GLN A 113 3.17 -0.70 -2.86
N ASN A 114 3.97 -0.61 -3.92
CA ASN A 114 4.31 0.67 -4.54
C ASN A 114 3.39 1.01 -5.73
N LEU A 115 2.45 0.12 -6.07
CA LEU A 115 1.51 0.33 -7.17
C LEU A 115 0.36 1.24 -6.75
N GLY A 116 -0.41 1.73 -7.73
CA GLY A 116 -1.69 2.39 -7.44
C GLY A 116 -2.73 1.40 -6.91
N TYR A 117 -3.72 1.89 -6.17
CA TYR A 117 -4.72 1.09 -5.44
C TYR A 117 -5.38 -0.03 -6.24
N VAL A 118 -5.83 0.28 -7.46
CA VAL A 118 -6.49 -0.70 -8.34
C VAL A 118 -5.52 -1.80 -8.78
N ALA A 119 -4.29 -1.42 -9.11
CA ALA A 119 -3.27 -2.35 -9.56
C ALA A 119 -2.77 -3.24 -8.40
N GLU A 120 -2.53 -2.67 -7.23
CA GLU A 120 -2.14 -3.43 -6.03
C GLU A 120 -3.25 -4.40 -5.62
N THR A 121 -4.50 -3.95 -5.57
CA THR A 121 -5.67 -4.79 -5.27
C THR A 121 -5.77 -5.97 -6.25
N SER A 122 -5.61 -5.71 -7.56
CA SER A 122 -5.61 -6.77 -8.56
C SER A 122 -4.50 -7.81 -8.31
N LYS A 123 -3.30 -7.36 -7.93
CA LYS A 123 -2.16 -8.24 -7.61
C LYS A 123 -2.36 -9.02 -6.32
N LEU A 124 -2.91 -8.41 -5.27
CA LEU A 124 -3.23 -9.09 -4.02
C LEU A 124 -4.34 -10.14 -4.21
N ASN A 125 -5.36 -9.84 -5.02
CA ASN A 125 -6.40 -10.81 -5.33
C ASN A 125 -5.85 -12.00 -6.14
N ALA A 126 -4.90 -11.75 -7.05
CA ALA A 126 -4.17 -12.83 -7.72
C ALA A 126 -3.33 -13.65 -6.72
N LEU A 127 -2.62 -13.00 -5.79
CA LEU A 127 -1.86 -13.66 -4.73
C LEU A 127 -2.76 -14.56 -3.88
N PHE A 128 -3.90 -14.05 -3.42
CA PHE A 128 -4.83 -14.80 -2.58
C PHE A 128 -5.41 -16.01 -3.30
N ARG A 129 -5.71 -15.88 -4.60
CA ARG A 129 -6.19 -17.02 -5.39
C ARG A 129 -5.18 -18.16 -5.40
N GLU A 130 -3.88 -17.86 -5.55
CA GLU A 130 -2.83 -18.88 -5.55
C GLU A 130 -2.53 -19.40 -4.13
N MET A 131 -2.56 -18.52 -3.13
CA MET A 131 -2.30 -18.87 -1.73
C MET A 131 -3.43 -19.67 -1.06
N ASN A 132 -4.66 -19.59 -1.59
CA ASN A 132 -5.80 -20.38 -1.11
C ASN A 132 -5.86 -21.80 -1.71
N LYS A 133 -4.92 -22.18 -2.57
CA LYS A 133 -4.84 -23.55 -3.06
C LYS A 133 -4.39 -24.50 -1.93
N PRO A 134 -4.84 -25.76 -1.91
CA PRO A 134 -4.52 -26.72 -0.84
C PRO A 134 -3.02 -26.86 -0.58
N GLU A 135 -2.20 -26.90 -1.64
CA GLU A 135 -0.75 -26.98 -1.57
C GLU A 135 -0.12 -25.77 -0.87
N SER A 136 -0.57 -24.57 -1.21
CA SER A 136 -0.10 -23.32 -0.62
C SER A 136 -0.52 -23.21 0.86
N ILE A 137 -1.74 -23.64 1.20
CA ILE A 137 -2.22 -23.69 2.58
C ILE A 137 -1.37 -24.65 3.42
N SER A 138 -1.02 -25.82 2.87
CA SER A 138 -0.11 -26.76 3.54
C SER A 138 1.26 -26.14 3.77
N ALA A 139 1.84 -25.48 2.77
CA ALA A 139 3.13 -24.80 2.88
C ALA A 139 3.08 -23.66 3.93
N LEU A 140 2.01 -22.86 3.94
CA LEU A 140 1.79 -21.79 4.93
C LEU A 140 1.72 -22.34 6.36
N ASN A 141 1.18 -23.55 6.54
CA ASN A 141 1.13 -24.21 7.84
C ASN A 141 2.51 -24.74 8.27
N ILE A 142 3.28 -25.33 7.34
CA ILE A 142 4.64 -25.83 7.59
C ILE A 142 5.55 -24.72 8.12
N ILE A 143 5.48 -23.53 7.51
CA ILE A 143 6.29 -22.37 7.93
C ILE A 143 5.57 -21.47 8.94
N GLU A 144 4.43 -21.89 9.50
CA GLU A 144 3.67 -21.13 10.50
C GLU A 144 3.31 -19.68 10.06
N ALA A 145 3.13 -19.47 8.76
CA ALA A 145 2.82 -18.17 8.14
C ALA A 145 1.31 -17.85 8.11
N ALA A 146 0.44 -18.80 8.46
CA ALA A 146 -1.02 -18.63 8.39
C ALA A 146 -1.52 -17.34 9.08
N GLY A 147 -1.00 -17.02 10.27
CA GLY A 147 -1.38 -15.79 10.98
C GLY A 147 -0.89 -14.48 10.32
N ARG A 148 0.16 -14.52 9.50
CA ARG A 148 0.60 -13.38 8.67
C ARG A 148 -0.27 -13.25 7.42
N TYR A 149 -0.60 -14.38 6.81
CA TYR A 149 -1.48 -14.43 5.65
C TYR A 149 -2.88 -13.88 5.96
N GLU A 150 -3.49 -14.30 7.07
CA GLU A 150 -4.80 -13.77 7.50
C GLU A 150 -4.75 -12.28 7.84
N ARG A 151 -3.64 -11.77 8.41
CA ARG A 151 -3.46 -10.33 8.62
C ARG A 151 -3.43 -9.55 7.32
N LEU A 152 -2.79 -10.08 6.28
CA LEU A 152 -2.77 -9.46 4.96
C LEU A 152 -4.17 -9.44 4.33
N LYS A 153 -4.90 -10.55 4.38
CA LYS A 153 -6.30 -10.62 3.90
C LYS A 153 -7.18 -9.59 4.61
N ASN A 154 -7.13 -9.54 5.94
CA ASN A 154 -7.91 -8.57 6.72
C ASN A 154 -7.55 -7.13 6.38
N ALA A 155 -6.27 -6.82 6.15
CA ALA A 155 -5.85 -5.48 5.75
C ALA A 155 -6.37 -5.09 4.36
N GLN A 156 -6.38 -6.04 3.40
CA GLN A 156 -6.98 -5.82 2.09
C GLN A 156 -8.50 -5.62 2.20
N ASP A 157 -9.20 -6.44 2.98
CA ASP A 157 -10.65 -6.34 3.16
C ASP A 157 -11.05 -4.99 3.77
N LEU A 158 -10.29 -4.50 4.76
CA LEU A 158 -10.50 -3.18 5.36
C LEU A 158 -10.29 -2.07 4.31
N PHE A 159 -9.23 -2.17 3.51
CA PHE A 159 -8.98 -1.23 2.43
C PHE A 159 -10.11 -1.23 1.40
N GLU A 160 -10.52 -2.39 0.90
CA GLU A 160 -11.54 -2.50 -0.15
C GLU A 160 -12.89 -1.98 0.32
N LYS A 161 -13.31 -2.28 1.56
CA LYS A 161 -14.53 -1.72 2.16
C LYS A 161 -14.47 -0.19 2.17
N THR A 162 -13.37 0.37 2.66
CA THR A 162 -13.15 1.83 2.70
C THR A 162 -12.74 2.43 1.36
N TYR A 163 -12.59 1.67 0.29
CA TYR A 163 -12.41 2.21 -1.05
C TYR A 163 -13.74 2.23 -1.81
N ASN A 164 -14.55 1.19 -1.60
CA ASN A 164 -15.83 1.00 -2.28
C ASN A 164 -16.97 1.83 -1.66
N GLU A 165 -16.96 2.13 -0.36
CA GLU A 165 -17.99 3.00 0.27
C GLU A 165 -17.99 4.46 -0.23
N LYS A 166 -16.96 4.88 -0.99
CA LYS A 166 -16.82 6.23 -1.57
C LYS A 166 -17.21 6.31 -3.04
N ASN A 167 -17.33 5.17 -3.71
CA ASN A 167 -17.78 5.08 -5.10
C ASN A 167 -19.26 4.69 -5.15
#